data_AF-A0A0S4TX05-F1
#
_entry.id   AF-A0A0S4TX05-F1
#
_cell.length_a   1.000
_cell.length_b   1.000
_cell.length_c   1.000
_cell.angle_alpha   90.00
_cell.angle_beta   90.00
_cell.angle_gamma   90.00
#
_symmetry.space_group_name_H-M   'P 1'
#
loop_
_entity.id
_entity.type
_entity.pdbx_description
1 polymer ?
#
loop_
_entity_poly.entity_id
_entity_poly.type
_entity_poly.pdbx_seq_one_letter_code
_entity_poly.pdbx_strand_id
1 'polypeptide(L)'
;MFGPIRAIAVDDEPSHLLSITAGLSSIGIPCMGYWFDRDSSELRPPPQTGGLPYLRILFTDLNLAELGGVPDTPTLWATVVGVLKQIVSKDSGPYLLVFWTRVGAKAEEVKKMLYERKDALDGIPCPIEVLDLPKAEFLVAPPKAADFNDALREFYTALHANLDNLKSAVTEAVGANANLTAVSAWESRAADAASLAVNEVDRCARTDETDPAKVNGSLTKVLAKIAVAASGTSAAQAEPARALDAGMIDILVDQFGATVDDPAYKNAVGDAIGGTVIREIEFVNPVEMYAELNTFFHVDRQVTTTQSWDRGVVIPARHPMNGNMLGFNVKDLITSEFLFPAELFPEPGRDAAQALLREFRASAEVVLVEVGADCDHAQNHDRTRRYLVGLEVPEKFAQFIRLSDGGNLRNGSLECLGPWKVDATTTYLLVSCRRYWTWQKGTPPVTPAARYRLRATLVDKLLHRYSAWNSRPGIVEFR
;
A
#
# COMPACT_ATOMS: atom_id res chain seq x y z
N MET A 1 -15.27 0.81 15.39
CA MET A 1 -13.95 0.17 15.60
C MET A 1 -12.95 1.31 15.69
N PHE A 2 -12.25 1.46 16.81
CA PHE A 2 -11.21 2.48 16.96
C PHE A 2 -10.01 2.07 16.09
N GLY A 3 -9.21 3.04 15.61
CA GLY A 3 -8.19 2.83 14.56
C GLY A 3 -7.15 1.73 14.84
N PRO A 4 -6.30 1.39 13.86
CA PRO A 4 -5.34 0.29 14.00
C PRO A 4 -4.30 0.56 15.09
N ILE A 5 -3.91 -0.49 15.81
CA ILE A 5 -2.86 -0.43 16.84
C ILE A 5 -1.50 -0.51 16.15
N ARG A 6 -0.66 0.51 16.36
CA ARG A 6 0.64 0.67 15.68
C ARG A 6 1.84 0.45 16.61
N ALA A 7 1.66 0.57 17.93
CA ALA A 7 2.70 0.38 18.92
C ALA A 7 2.34 -0.80 19.84
N ILE A 8 3.32 -1.68 20.06
CA ILE A 8 3.19 -2.85 20.92
C ILE A 8 4.31 -2.83 21.96
N ALA A 9 4.00 -3.26 23.18
CA ALA A 9 4.98 -3.51 24.22
C ALA A 9 4.86 -4.96 24.72
N VAL A 10 6.01 -5.62 24.90
CA VAL A 10 6.10 -6.98 25.42
C VAL A 10 7.10 -7.00 26.56
N ASP A 11 6.67 -7.47 27.73
CA ASP A 11 7.55 -7.72 28.87
C ASP A 11 6.93 -8.89 29.67
N ASP A 12 7.77 -9.67 30.31
CA ASP A 12 7.42 -10.80 31.16
C ASP A 12 7.16 -10.36 32.61
N GLU A 13 7.60 -9.16 32.99
CA GLU A 13 7.33 -8.55 34.28
C GLU A 13 6.19 -7.51 34.16
N PRO A 14 5.01 -7.74 34.79
CA PRO A 14 3.86 -6.85 34.65
C PRO A 14 4.12 -5.39 35.04
N SER A 15 4.98 -5.16 36.04
CA SER A 15 5.33 -3.80 36.46
C SER A 15 6.13 -3.04 35.39
N HIS A 16 7.04 -3.72 34.69
CA HIS A 16 7.80 -3.15 33.59
C HIS A 16 6.90 -2.88 32.38
N LEU A 17 6.01 -3.81 32.04
CA LEU A 17 5.04 -3.65 30.95
C LEU A 17 4.14 -2.42 31.19
N LEU A 18 3.69 -2.24 32.43
CA LEU A 18 2.88 -1.08 32.80
C LEU A 18 3.67 0.23 32.67
N SER A 19 4.95 0.25 33.06
CA SER A 19 5.80 1.44 32.90
C SER A 19 5.92 1.88 31.45
N ILE A 20 6.28 0.97 30.54
CA ILE A 20 6.49 1.32 29.12
C ILE A 20 5.18 1.72 28.43
N THR A 21 4.08 1.03 28.74
CA THR A 21 2.76 1.37 28.17
C THR A 21 2.24 2.72 28.67
N ALA A 22 2.47 3.07 29.94
CA ALA A 22 2.16 4.39 30.48
C ALA A 22 3.03 5.50 29.87
N GLY A 23 4.32 5.22 29.63
CA GLY A 23 5.22 6.14 28.94
C GLY A 23 4.79 6.46 27.51
N LEU A 24 4.39 5.43 26.75
CA LEU A 24 3.84 5.62 25.40
C LEU A 24 2.52 6.40 25.42
N SER A 25 1.65 6.10 26.40
CA SER A 25 0.37 6.80 26.56
C SER A 25 0.55 8.28 26.92
N SER A 26 1.58 8.64 27.71
CA SER A 26 1.82 10.03 28.11
C SER A 26 2.27 10.94 26.97
N ILE A 27 2.78 10.36 25.88
CA ILE A 27 3.11 11.06 24.63
C ILE A 27 2.02 10.95 23.56
N GLY A 28 0.86 10.38 23.92
CA GLY A 28 -0.28 10.25 23.02
C GLY A 28 -0.14 9.13 21.99
N ILE A 29 0.74 8.15 22.21
CA ILE A 29 0.86 6.95 21.36
C ILE A 29 0.02 5.83 21.96
N PRO A 30 -1.09 5.42 21.32
CA PRO A 30 -1.85 4.25 21.75
C PRO A 30 -0.98 2.99 21.63
N CYS A 31 -0.79 2.29 22.75
CA CYS A 31 0.02 1.08 22.82
C CYS A 31 -0.81 -0.08 23.36
N MET A 32 -0.63 -1.27 22.76
CA MET A 32 -1.15 -2.51 23.32
C MET A 32 -0.02 -3.29 23.97
N GLY A 33 -0.19 -3.58 25.26
CA GLY A 33 0.75 -4.40 26.03
C GLY A 33 0.38 -5.88 25.97
N TYR A 34 1.39 -6.73 25.79
CA TYR A 34 1.29 -8.17 25.95
C TYR A 34 2.21 -8.62 27.08
N TRP A 35 1.65 -9.33 28.05
CA TRP A 35 2.45 -10.01 29.05
C TRP A 35 2.99 -11.32 28.46
N PHE A 36 4.29 -11.55 28.58
CA PHE A 36 4.92 -12.80 28.14
C PHE A 36 4.86 -13.85 29.25
N ASP A 37 4.09 -14.91 29.04
CA ASP A 37 3.97 -16.03 29.96
C ASP A 37 5.21 -16.93 29.83
N ARG A 38 6.07 -16.90 30.85
CA ARG A 38 7.36 -17.62 30.84
C ARG A 38 7.19 -19.14 30.76
N ASP A 39 6.10 -19.67 31.31
CA ASP A 39 5.89 -21.11 31.38
C ASP A 39 5.41 -21.67 30.04
N SER A 40 4.51 -20.96 29.36
CA SER A 40 3.98 -21.37 28.05
C SER A 40 4.73 -20.78 26.86
N SER A 41 5.58 -19.76 27.07
CA SER A 41 6.19 -18.94 26.01
C SER A 41 5.15 -18.28 25.09
N GLU A 42 3.95 -18.00 25.63
CA GLU A 42 2.84 -17.38 24.90
C GLU A 42 2.61 -15.95 25.37
N LEU A 43 2.12 -15.11 24.47
CA LEU A 43 1.66 -13.76 24.82
C LEU A 43 0.24 -13.78 25.38
N ARG A 44 0.01 -12.95 26.40
CA ARG A 44 -1.27 -12.80 27.11
C ARG A 44 -1.72 -11.34 27.10
N PRO A 45 -2.95 -11.03 26.63
CA PRO A 45 -3.86 -11.93 25.91
C PRO A 45 -3.24 -12.46 24.60
N PRO A 46 -3.76 -13.54 24.00
CA PRO A 46 -3.23 -14.04 22.74
C PRO A 46 -3.36 -12.98 21.63
N PRO A 47 -2.31 -12.75 20.82
CA PRO A 47 -2.37 -11.82 19.71
C PRO A 47 -3.38 -12.23 18.63
N GLN A 48 -3.73 -11.28 17.77
CA GLN A 48 -4.57 -11.55 16.62
C GLN A 48 -3.94 -12.62 15.70
N THR A 49 -4.74 -13.58 15.27
CA THR A 49 -4.31 -14.61 14.30
C THR A 49 -3.81 -13.96 13.01
N GLY A 50 -2.60 -14.32 12.58
CA GLY A 50 -1.95 -13.75 11.39
C GLY A 50 -1.10 -12.51 11.66
N GLY A 51 -1.00 -12.06 12.92
CA GLY A 51 -0.20 -10.90 13.32
C GLY A 51 -0.87 -9.56 13.00
N LEU A 52 -0.12 -8.47 13.26
CA LEU A 52 -0.60 -7.09 13.17
C LEU A 52 0.00 -6.38 11.94
N PRO A 53 -0.75 -6.23 10.82
CA PRO A 53 -0.21 -5.65 9.58
C PRO A 53 0.17 -4.17 9.70
N TYR A 54 -0.35 -3.47 10.70
CA TYR A 54 -0.15 -2.03 10.88
C TYR A 54 0.93 -1.67 11.91
N LEU A 55 1.71 -2.66 12.38
CA LEU A 55 2.78 -2.44 13.35
C LEU A 55 3.80 -1.43 12.82
N ARG A 56 4.13 -0.42 13.64
CA ARG A 56 5.20 0.56 13.39
C ARG A 56 6.31 0.45 14.44
N ILE A 57 5.97 0.09 15.68
CA ILE A 57 6.94 0.04 16.77
C ILE A 57 6.62 -1.14 17.69
N LEU A 58 7.64 -1.96 17.96
CA LEU A 58 7.56 -3.04 18.94
C LEU A 58 8.64 -2.83 20.01
N PHE A 59 8.20 -2.55 21.24
CA PHE A 59 9.05 -2.64 22.42
C PHE A 59 9.00 -4.07 22.94
N THR A 60 10.15 -4.67 23.17
CA THR A 60 10.23 -5.97 23.83
C THR A 60 11.37 -5.98 24.81
N ASP A 61 11.20 -6.62 25.97
CA ASP A 61 12.38 -7.04 26.72
C ASP A 61 13.21 -7.98 25.85
N LEU A 62 14.52 -7.86 25.97
CA LEU A 62 15.46 -8.79 25.37
C LEU A 62 15.49 -10.11 26.16
N ASN A 63 15.28 -10.06 27.48
CA ASN A 63 15.42 -11.20 28.39
C ASN A 63 14.09 -11.72 28.96
N LEU A 64 13.10 -11.98 28.09
CA LEU A 64 11.73 -12.37 28.45
C LEU A 64 11.58 -13.70 29.23
N ALA A 65 12.66 -14.46 29.42
CA ALA A 65 12.66 -15.76 30.10
C ALA A 65 13.76 -15.82 31.17
N GLU A 66 13.90 -14.75 31.96
CA GLU A 66 14.94 -14.66 33.00
C GLU A 66 14.71 -15.71 34.10
N LEU A 67 15.40 -16.85 33.99
CA LEU A 67 15.42 -17.92 35.00
C LEU A 67 16.71 -17.93 35.85
N GLY A 68 17.61 -16.97 35.62
CA GLY A 68 18.85 -16.80 36.38
C GLY A 68 20.00 -16.26 35.52
N GLY A 69 20.23 -14.94 35.61
CA GLY A 69 21.27 -14.25 34.84
C GLY A 69 20.89 -14.03 33.37
N VAL A 70 21.84 -13.51 32.59
CA VAL A 70 21.63 -13.18 31.17
C VAL A 70 21.96 -14.40 30.29
N PRO A 71 20.98 -15.00 29.59
CA PRO A 71 21.19 -16.10 28.64
C PRO A 71 22.20 -15.75 27.54
N ASP A 72 22.76 -16.76 26.87
CA ASP A 72 23.60 -16.56 25.70
C ASP A 72 22.81 -15.95 24.52
N THR A 73 23.53 -15.29 23.61
CA THR A 73 22.95 -14.54 22.48
C THR A 73 22.03 -15.40 21.59
N PRO A 74 22.35 -16.67 21.26
CA PRO A 74 21.44 -17.54 20.50
C PRO A 74 20.09 -17.79 21.18
N THR A 75 20.07 -17.95 22.51
CA THR A 75 18.83 -18.16 23.27
C THR A 75 17.98 -16.90 23.27
N LEU A 76 18.59 -15.73 23.52
CA LEU A 76 17.90 -14.44 23.44
C LEU A 76 17.27 -14.21 22.06
N TRP A 77 18.04 -14.48 21.00
CA TRP A 77 17.57 -14.40 19.62
C TRP A 77 16.37 -15.32 19.36
N ALA A 78 16.43 -16.57 19.82
CA ALA A 78 15.34 -17.54 19.61
C ALA A 78 14.03 -17.08 20.27
N THR A 79 14.11 -16.55 21.49
CA THR A 79 12.95 -15.98 22.21
C THR A 79 12.37 -14.77 21.48
N VAL A 80 13.22 -13.82 21.06
CA VAL A 80 12.78 -12.64 20.30
C VAL A 80 12.10 -13.05 18.99
N VAL A 81 12.66 -14.00 18.24
CA VAL A 81 12.04 -14.52 17.01
C VAL A 81 10.69 -15.18 17.30
N GLY A 82 10.58 -15.92 18.41
CA GLY A 82 9.31 -16.50 18.87
C GLY A 82 8.24 -15.44 19.10
N VAL A 83 8.59 -14.31 19.71
CA VAL A 83 7.69 -13.17 19.90
C VAL A 83 7.34 -12.49 18.58
N LEU A 84 8.33 -12.24 17.71
CA LEU A 84 8.09 -11.63 16.39
C LEU A 84 7.11 -12.46 15.56
N LYS A 85 7.22 -13.79 15.58
CA LYS A 85 6.30 -14.69 14.87
C LYS A 85 4.86 -14.68 15.43
N GLN A 86 4.69 -14.32 16.70
CA GLN A 86 3.37 -14.18 17.32
C GLN A 86 2.71 -12.83 17.00
N ILE A 87 3.49 -11.77 16.74
CA ILE A 87 2.98 -10.39 16.62
C ILE A 87 3.01 -9.86 15.19
N VAL A 88 4.08 -10.11 14.44
CA VAL A 88 4.33 -9.45 13.15
C VAL A 88 3.63 -10.25 12.04
N SER A 89 2.83 -9.55 11.23
CA SER A 89 2.23 -10.14 10.02
C SER A 89 3.25 -10.20 8.89
N LYS A 90 3.05 -11.13 7.95
CA LYS A 90 3.82 -11.19 6.70
C LYS A 90 3.61 -9.96 5.82
N ASP A 91 2.46 -9.29 6.00
CA ASP A 91 2.09 -8.06 5.29
C ASP A 91 2.42 -6.80 6.11
N SER A 92 3.13 -6.93 7.24
CA SER A 92 3.53 -5.80 8.08
C SER A 92 4.63 -4.95 7.43
N GLY A 93 4.89 -3.80 8.05
CA GLY A 93 6.08 -2.99 7.80
C GLY A 93 5.78 -1.62 7.18
N PRO A 94 6.78 -0.72 7.18
CA PRO A 94 8.03 -0.80 7.97
C PRO A 94 7.78 -0.69 9.49
N TYR A 95 8.67 -1.24 10.32
CA TYR A 95 8.58 -1.14 11.78
C TYR A 95 9.95 -1.08 12.47
N LEU A 96 10.01 -0.46 13.65
CA LEU A 96 11.14 -0.47 14.58
C LEU A 96 10.99 -1.58 15.63
N LEU A 97 12.09 -2.21 15.97
CA LEU A 97 12.21 -3.06 17.15
C LEU A 97 13.06 -2.34 18.20
N VAL A 98 12.50 -2.12 19.38
CA VAL A 98 13.19 -1.48 20.49
C VAL A 98 13.36 -2.48 21.62
N PHE A 99 14.61 -2.82 21.92
CA PHE A 99 14.94 -3.65 23.08
C PHE A 99 14.90 -2.80 24.34
N TRP A 100 13.83 -2.94 25.11
CA TRP A 100 13.66 -2.34 26.42
C TRP A 100 14.35 -3.23 27.47
N THR A 101 15.65 -3.03 27.68
CA THR A 101 16.47 -4.02 28.40
C THR A 101 17.40 -3.43 29.44
N ARG A 102 17.79 -4.26 30.42
CA ARG A 102 18.88 -3.97 31.37
C ARG A 102 20.25 -4.40 30.82
N VAL A 103 20.29 -5.12 29.69
CA VAL A 103 21.49 -5.79 29.17
C VAL A 103 21.80 -5.30 27.75
N GLY A 104 22.07 -4.00 27.61
CA GLY A 104 22.36 -3.38 26.31
C GLY A 104 23.53 -4.02 25.54
N ALA A 105 24.52 -4.59 26.26
CA ALA A 105 25.71 -5.19 25.64
C ALA A 105 25.43 -6.33 24.65
N LYS A 106 24.31 -7.05 24.78
CA LYS A 106 23.94 -8.16 23.86
C LYS A 106 22.96 -7.74 22.76
N ALA A 107 22.40 -6.53 22.82
CA ALA A 107 21.40 -6.05 21.86
C ALA A 107 21.95 -6.04 20.42
N GLU A 108 23.16 -5.54 20.23
CA GLU A 108 23.81 -5.47 18.91
C GLU A 108 24.13 -6.85 18.33
N GLU A 109 24.52 -7.82 19.17
CA GLU A 109 24.75 -9.19 18.70
C GLU A 109 23.45 -9.86 18.24
N VAL A 110 22.35 -9.68 18.99
CA VAL A 110 21.03 -10.21 18.62
C VAL A 110 20.50 -9.54 17.35
N LYS A 111 20.66 -8.21 17.23
CA LYS A 111 20.35 -7.45 16.01
C LYS A 111 21.08 -8.01 14.79
N LYS A 112 22.39 -8.24 14.90
CA LYS A 112 23.17 -8.85 13.82
C LYS A 112 22.63 -10.23 13.44
N MET A 113 22.34 -11.08 14.43
CA MET A 113 21.75 -12.40 14.19
C MET A 113 20.37 -12.34 13.53
N LEU A 114 19.52 -11.36 13.87
CA LEU A 114 18.21 -11.16 13.23
C LEU A 114 18.35 -10.91 11.73
N TYR A 115 19.29 -10.06 11.31
CA TYR A 115 19.50 -9.75 9.89
C TYR A 115 20.20 -10.88 9.13
N GLU A 116 21.23 -11.51 9.72
CA GLU A 116 21.94 -12.63 9.11
C GLU A 116 21.07 -13.87 8.92
N ARG A 117 20.08 -14.07 9.80
CA ARG A 117 19.17 -15.23 9.81
C ARG A 117 17.74 -14.87 9.41
N LYS A 118 17.55 -13.86 8.56
CA LYS A 118 16.23 -13.38 8.12
C LYS A 118 15.30 -14.51 7.61
N ASP A 119 15.85 -15.55 7.00
CA ASP A 119 15.06 -16.67 6.46
C ASP A 119 14.36 -17.48 7.58
N ALA A 120 14.89 -17.45 8.81
CA ALA A 120 14.30 -18.09 9.98
C ALA A 120 13.07 -17.34 10.54
N LEU A 121 12.75 -16.16 9.99
CA LEU A 121 11.56 -15.38 10.34
C LEU A 121 10.28 -15.89 9.62
N ASP A 122 10.37 -16.94 8.79
CA ASP A 122 9.22 -17.57 8.11
C ASP A 122 8.39 -16.62 7.23
N GLY A 123 9.06 -15.61 6.66
CA GLY A 123 8.48 -14.64 5.74
C GLY A 123 7.87 -13.39 6.38
N ILE A 124 7.95 -13.21 7.70
CA ILE A 124 7.69 -11.89 8.29
C ILE A 124 8.87 -10.94 7.98
N PRO A 125 8.61 -9.65 7.76
CA PRO A 125 9.65 -8.68 7.45
C PRO A 125 10.58 -8.44 8.64
N CYS A 126 11.87 -8.23 8.37
CA CYS A 126 12.81 -7.73 9.37
C CYS A 126 12.43 -6.30 9.80
N PRO A 127 12.74 -5.90 11.05
CA PRO A 127 12.62 -4.51 11.46
C PRO A 127 13.54 -3.63 10.60
N ILE A 128 13.08 -2.43 10.26
CA ILE A 128 13.89 -1.48 9.48
C ILE A 128 15.15 -1.08 10.25
N GLU A 129 15.05 -1.06 11.58
CA GLU A 129 16.13 -0.81 12.50
C GLU A 129 15.81 -1.40 13.88
N VAL A 130 16.86 -1.76 14.61
CA VAL A 130 16.79 -2.27 15.97
C VAL A 130 17.56 -1.32 16.87
N LEU A 131 16.90 -0.85 17.92
CA LEU A 131 17.40 0.11 18.91
C LEU A 131 17.39 -0.52 20.29
N ASP A 132 18.20 0.00 21.21
CA ASP A 132 18.15 -0.32 22.62
C ASP A 132 17.64 0.87 23.43
N LEU A 133 16.80 0.59 24.43
CA LEU A 133 16.31 1.56 25.38
C LEU A 133 16.60 1.01 26.80
N PRO A 134 17.56 1.60 27.53
CA PRO A 134 17.92 1.12 28.87
C PRO A 134 16.74 1.22 29.83
N LYS A 135 16.21 0.08 30.29
CA LYS A 135 15.02 0.12 31.16
C LYS A 135 15.30 0.56 32.59
N ALA A 136 16.52 0.34 33.09
CA ALA A 136 16.87 0.51 34.51
C ALA A 136 16.54 1.90 35.09
N GLU A 137 16.60 2.94 34.27
CA GLU A 137 16.35 4.34 34.66
C GLU A 137 14.86 4.65 34.89
N PHE A 138 13.98 3.77 34.41
CA PHE A 138 12.53 4.00 34.38
C PHE A 138 11.74 2.99 35.21
N LEU A 139 12.42 2.00 35.80
CA LEU A 139 11.77 0.98 36.60
C LEU A 139 11.38 1.55 37.95
N VAL A 140 10.13 1.33 38.31
CA VAL A 140 9.59 1.69 39.60
C VAL A 140 9.86 0.54 40.57
N ALA A 141 10.42 0.85 41.73
CA ALA A 141 10.63 -0.15 42.77
C ALA A 141 9.27 -0.73 43.22
N PRO A 142 9.22 -2.01 43.65
CA PRO A 142 8.01 -2.57 44.21
C PRO A 142 7.51 -1.72 45.38
N PRO A 143 6.20 -1.42 45.43
CA PRO A 143 5.65 -0.62 46.52
C PRO A 143 5.85 -1.33 47.86
N LYS A 144 6.10 -0.55 48.91
CA LYS A 144 6.37 -1.06 50.26
C LYS A 144 5.12 -1.10 51.12
N ALA A 145 4.06 -0.40 50.72
CA ALA A 145 2.80 -0.40 51.44
C ALA A 145 2.16 -1.81 51.49
N ALA A 146 1.64 -2.17 52.67
CA ALA A 146 0.97 -3.46 52.87
C ALA A 146 -0.48 -3.46 52.34
N ASP A 147 -1.12 -2.29 52.27
CA ASP A 147 -2.45 -2.11 51.68
C ASP A 147 -2.33 -1.98 50.15
N PHE A 148 -3.22 -2.67 49.42
CA PHE A 148 -3.19 -2.67 47.95
C PHE A 148 -3.41 -1.29 47.33
N ASN A 149 -4.33 -0.49 47.87
CA ASN A 149 -4.62 0.84 47.31
C ASN A 149 -3.47 1.81 47.57
N ASP A 150 -2.87 1.73 48.76
CA ASP A 150 -1.69 2.54 49.07
C ASP A 150 -0.47 2.10 48.27
N ALA A 151 -0.29 0.79 48.03
CA ALA A 151 0.76 0.26 47.17
C ALA A 151 0.59 0.70 45.72
N LEU A 152 -0.65 0.67 45.22
CA LEU A 152 -0.97 1.16 43.88
C LEU A 152 -0.72 2.67 43.76
N ARG A 153 -1.09 3.44 44.78
CA ARG A 153 -0.83 4.90 44.83
C ARG A 153 0.67 5.21 44.86
N GLU A 154 1.44 4.47 45.66
CA GLU A 154 2.91 4.58 45.72
C GLU A 154 3.54 4.29 44.35
N PHE A 155 3.13 3.18 43.72
CA PHE A 155 3.61 2.81 42.38
C PHE A 155 3.31 3.88 41.33
N TYR A 156 2.05 4.34 41.24
CA TYR A 156 1.70 5.36 40.25
C TYR A 156 2.39 6.69 40.54
N THR A 157 2.59 7.09 41.80
CA THR A 157 3.29 8.32 42.14
C THR A 157 4.75 8.27 41.68
N ALA A 158 5.42 7.15 41.90
CA ALA A 158 6.79 6.94 41.43
C ALA A 158 6.87 6.84 39.90
N LEU A 159 5.90 6.19 39.26
CA LEU A 159 5.81 6.15 37.79
C LEU A 159 5.66 7.56 37.21
N HIS A 160 4.74 8.37 37.75
CA HIS A 160 4.50 9.74 37.31
C HIS A 160 5.73 10.63 37.48
N ALA A 161 6.52 10.43 38.54
CA ALA A 161 7.76 11.17 38.75
C ALA A 161 8.81 10.90 37.64
N ASN A 162 8.75 9.74 36.99
CA ASN A 162 9.67 9.34 35.91
C ASN A 162 9.10 9.56 34.50
N LEU A 163 7.85 9.98 34.35
CA LEU A 163 7.17 10.05 33.05
C LEU A 163 7.84 11.01 32.07
N ASP A 164 8.39 12.14 32.51
CA ASP A 164 9.04 13.11 31.61
C ASP A 164 10.36 12.56 31.03
N ASN A 165 11.13 11.82 31.83
CA ASN A 165 12.34 11.15 31.38
C ASN A 165 11.98 10.03 30.40
N LEU A 166 10.98 9.21 30.74
CA LEU A 166 10.51 8.13 29.87
C LEU A 166 9.95 8.67 28.55
N LYS A 167 9.19 9.78 28.60
CA LYS A 167 8.70 10.51 27.43
C LYS A 167 9.85 10.94 26.52
N SER A 168 10.90 11.53 27.09
CA SER A 168 12.05 11.98 26.31
C SER A 168 12.76 10.82 25.63
N ALA A 169 13.01 9.73 26.37
CA ALA A 169 13.71 8.57 25.86
C ALA A 169 12.91 7.78 24.81
N VAL A 170 11.59 7.65 24.99
CA VAL A 170 10.69 7.07 23.97
C VAL A 170 10.65 7.96 22.74
N THR A 171 10.54 9.28 22.90
CA THR A 171 10.53 10.22 21.75
C THR A 171 11.81 10.12 20.94
N GLU A 172 12.96 10.03 21.61
CA GLU A 172 14.25 9.82 20.96
C GLU A 172 14.31 8.48 20.21
N ALA A 173 13.89 7.38 20.84
CA ALA A 173 13.86 6.07 20.20
C ALA A 173 12.94 6.02 18.97
N VAL A 174 11.76 6.63 19.04
CA VAL A 174 10.84 6.71 17.91
C VAL A 174 11.39 7.61 16.79
N GLY A 175 12.05 8.71 17.16
CA GLY A 175 12.63 9.69 16.22
C GLY A 175 13.99 9.29 15.63
N ALA A 176 14.61 8.21 16.09
CA ALA A 176 15.93 7.78 15.64
C ALA A 176 15.98 7.44 14.14
N ASN A 177 14.86 6.95 13.58
CA ASN A 177 14.77 6.61 12.16
C ASN A 177 13.93 7.64 11.40
N ALA A 178 14.59 8.50 10.62
CA ALA A 178 13.92 9.56 9.86
C ALA A 178 12.88 9.00 8.86
N ASN A 179 13.19 7.89 8.19
CA ASN A 179 12.27 7.27 7.22
C ASN A 179 10.99 6.76 7.88
N LEU A 180 11.10 6.04 9.00
CA LEU A 180 9.90 5.59 9.72
C LEU A 180 9.12 6.79 10.29
N THR A 181 9.83 7.81 10.77
CA THR A 181 9.22 9.04 11.29
C THR A 181 8.39 9.73 10.21
N ALA A 182 8.92 9.88 8.99
CA ALA A 182 8.20 10.50 7.88
C ALA A 182 6.94 9.72 7.48
N VAL A 183 7.02 8.39 7.31
CA VAL A 183 5.84 7.59 6.94
C VAL A 183 4.80 7.52 8.08
N SER A 184 5.25 7.48 9.34
CA SER A 184 4.34 7.49 10.50
C SER A 184 3.66 8.86 10.70
N ALA A 185 4.38 9.95 10.41
CA ALA A 185 3.81 11.30 10.40
C ALA A 185 2.77 11.46 9.28
N TRP A 186 3.02 10.90 8.09
CA TRP A 186 2.05 10.86 6.99
C TRP A 186 0.78 10.08 7.39
N GLU A 187 0.93 8.90 8.00
CA GLU A 187 -0.20 8.10 8.49
C GLU A 187 -1.02 8.80 9.57
N SER A 188 -0.35 9.51 10.48
CA SER A 188 -1.00 10.27 11.54
C SER A 188 -1.83 11.41 10.96
N ARG A 189 -1.26 12.17 10.02
CA ARG A 189 -1.99 13.21 9.28
C ARG A 189 -3.21 12.67 8.53
N ALA A 190 -3.11 11.49 7.92
CA ALA A 190 -4.22 10.86 7.23
C ALA A 190 -5.36 10.48 8.21
N ALA A 191 -5.01 9.95 9.39
CA ALA A 191 -5.97 9.62 10.43
C ALA A 191 -6.64 10.88 11.05
N ASP A 192 -5.86 11.95 11.24
CA ASP A 192 -6.37 13.23 11.71
C ASP A 192 -7.33 13.86 10.69
N ALA A 193 -6.95 13.86 9.41
CA ALA A 193 -7.80 14.35 8.32
C ALA A 193 -9.14 13.59 8.25
N ALA A 194 -9.12 12.26 8.39
CA ALA A 194 -10.34 11.46 8.44
C ALA A 194 -11.22 11.83 9.65
N SER A 195 -10.61 12.03 10.82
CA SER A 195 -11.33 12.43 12.03
C SER A 195 -11.94 13.83 11.89
N LEU A 196 -11.21 14.78 11.31
CA LEU A 196 -11.69 16.13 11.03
C LEU A 196 -12.81 16.14 10.00
N ALA A 197 -12.74 15.30 8.97
CA ALA A 197 -13.83 15.16 7.99
C ALA A 197 -15.13 14.68 8.66
N VAL A 198 -15.04 13.71 9.58
CA VAL A 198 -16.20 13.28 10.37
C VAL A 198 -16.74 14.42 11.26
N ASN A 199 -15.85 15.22 11.86
CA ASN A 199 -16.26 16.37 12.67
C ASN A 199 -16.98 17.45 11.85
N GLU A 200 -16.59 17.69 10.58
CA GLU A 200 -17.31 18.59 9.68
C GLU A 200 -18.74 18.09 9.40
N VAL A 201 -18.89 16.79 9.14
CA VAL A 201 -20.21 16.18 8.93
C VAL A 201 -21.09 16.28 10.18
N ASP A 202 -20.53 16.01 11.36
CA ASP A 202 -21.22 16.19 12.65
C ASP A 202 -21.61 17.66 12.89
N ARG A 203 -20.76 18.62 12.52
CA ARG A 203 -21.06 20.05 12.61
C ARG A 203 -22.22 20.44 11.69
N CYS A 204 -22.27 19.90 10.47
CA CYS A 204 -23.42 20.09 9.59
C CYS A 204 -24.71 19.53 10.20
N ALA A 205 -24.65 18.35 10.82
CA ALA A 205 -25.81 17.76 11.49
C ALA A 205 -26.32 18.63 12.66
N ARG A 206 -25.40 19.19 13.46
CA ARG A 206 -25.74 20.12 14.55
C ARG A 206 -26.27 21.49 14.07
N THR A 207 -26.02 21.83 12.81
CA THR A 207 -26.57 23.05 12.20
C THR A 207 -28.02 22.86 11.78
N ASP A 208 -28.38 21.67 11.30
CA ASP A 208 -29.76 21.29 10.97
C ASP A 208 -30.61 21.03 12.23
N GLU A 209 -30.02 20.43 13.27
CA GLU A 209 -30.72 20.09 14.51
C GLU A 209 -29.91 20.49 15.76
N THR A 210 -30.55 21.23 16.66
CA THR A 210 -29.91 21.75 17.88
C THR A 210 -30.25 20.94 19.12
N ASP A 211 -31.31 20.11 19.07
CA ASP A 211 -31.68 19.17 20.13
C ASP A 211 -30.73 17.95 20.13
N PRO A 212 -29.87 17.76 21.15
CA PRO A 212 -28.90 16.68 21.17
C PRO A 212 -29.51 15.28 21.02
N ALA A 213 -30.77 15.08 21.43
CA ALA A 213 -31.46 13.80 21.30
C ALA A 213 -31.83 13.46 19.84
N LYS A 214 -31.85 14.46 18.95
CA LYS A 214 -32.24 14.32 17.54
C LYS A 214 -31.09 14.48 16.55
N VAL A 215 -29.93 14.97 16.99
CA VAL A 215 -28.73 15.14 16.15
C VAL A 215 -28.37 13.85 15.39
N ASN A 216 -28.52 12.68 15.99
CA ASN A 216 -28.24 11.41 15.29
C ASN A 216 -29.12 11.18 14.05
N GLY A 217 -30.40 11.59 14.12
CA GLY A 217 -31.30 11.57 12.98
C GLY A 217 -30.89 12.56 11.90
N SER A 218 -30.39 13.74 12.29
CA SER A 218 -29.84 14.72 11.36
C SER A 218 -28.54 14.22 10.71
N LEU A 219 -27.62 13.62 11.47
CA LEU A 219 -26.39 13.03 10.97
C LEU A 219 -26.65 11.99 9.87
N THR A 220 -27.67 11.15 10.05
CA THR A 220 -28.12 10.20 9.02
C THR A 220 -28.53 10.90 7.72
N LYS A 221 -29.26 12.02 7.80
CA LYS A 221 -29.67 12.80 6.63
C LYS A 221 -28.48 13.46 5.94
N VAL A 222 -27.52 14.01 6.70
CA VAL A 222 -26.32 14.64 6.13
C VAL A 222 -25.50 13.60 5.36
N LEU A 223 -25.23 12.44 5.97
CA LEU A 223 -24.52 11.34 5.29
C LEU A 223 -25.23 10.89 4.00
N ALA A 224 -26.56 10.72 4.05
CA ALA A 224 -27.34 10.38 2.86
C ALA A 224 -27.28 11.49 1.79
N LYS A 225 -27.29 12.76 2.20
CA LYS A 225 -27.21 13.89 1.28
C LYS A 225 -25.85 13.98 0.60
N ILE A 226 -24.76 13.70 1.32
CA ILE A 226 -23.40 13.59 0.77
C ILE A 226 -23.35 12.49 -0.29
N ALA A 227 -23.84 11.29 0.03
CA ALA A 227 -23.86 10.17 -0.91
C ALA A 227 -24.66 10.48 -2.20
N VAL A 228 -25.85 11.08 -2.04
CA VAL A 228 -26.68 11.48 -3.19
C VAL A 228 -26.02 12.59 -4.01
N ALA A 229 -25.32 13.54 -3.39
CA ALA A 229 -24.63 14.60 -4.11
C ALA A 229 -23.43 14.06 -4.92
N ALA A 230 -22.70 13.08 -4.38
CA ALA A 230 -21.51 12.51 -5.01
C ALA A 230 -21.83 11.57 -6.18
N SER A 231 -22.93 10.81 -6.11
CA SER A 231 -23.22 9.73 -7.10
C SER A 231 -24.63 9.78 -7.71
N GLY A 232 -25.50 10.67 -7.26
CA GLY A 232 -26.91 10.71 -7.66
C GLY A 232 -27.79 9.70 -6.91
N THR A 233 -29.10 9.93 -6.90
CA THR A 233 -30.05 9.17 -6.07
C THR A 233 -30.07 7.68 -6.37
N SER A 234 -30.17 7.28 -7.64
CA SER A 234 -30.29 5.87 -8.01
C SER A 234 -29.04 5.06 -7.64
N ALA A 235 -27.85 5.63 -7.88
CA ALA A 235 -26.59 4.97 -7.53
C ALA A 235 -26.38 4.91 -6.02
N ALA A 236 -26.69 5.99 -5.29
CA ALA A 236 -26.58 6.02 -3.83
C ALA A 236 -27.56 5.05 -3.14
N GLN A 237 -28.71 4.75 -3.74
CA GLN A 237 -29.64 3.73 -3.23
C GLN A 237 -29.13 2.30 -3.49
N ALA A 238 -28.51 2.05 -4.64
CA ALA A 238 -27.99 0.74 -4.99
C ALA A 238 -26.70 0.39 -4.22
N GLU A 239 -25.80 1.36 -4.07
CA GLU A 239 -24.45 1.19 -3.50
C GLU A 239 -24.12 2.31 -2.49
N PRO A 240 -24.83 2.38 -1.34
CA PRO A 240 -24.74 3.51 -0.41
C PRO A 240 -23.35 3.72 0.18
N ALA A 241 -22.62 2.64 0.48
CA ALA A 241 -21.26 2.73 1.01
C ALA A 241 -20.31 3.39 0.00
N ARG A 242 -20.33 2.93 -1.26
CA ARG A 242 -19.49 3.49 -2.33
C ARG A 242 -19.82 4.96 -2.62
N ALA A 243 -21.10 5.31 -2.60
CA ALA A 243 -21.54 6.69 -2.80
C ALA A 243 -21.14 7.60 -1.63
N LEU A 244 -21.23 7.11 -0.39
CA LEU A 244 -20.76 7.85 0.78
C LEU A 244 -19.24 8.04 0.73
N ASP A 245 -18.47 6.99 0.45
CA ASP A 245 -17.01 7.06 0.33
C ASP A 245 -16.61 8.09 -0.72
N ALA A 246 -17.26 8.08 -1.90
CA ALA A 246 -16.99 9.04 -2.96
C ALA A 246 -17.15 10.50 -2.49
N GLY A 247 -18.18 10.81 -1.69
CA GLY A 247 -18.38 12.16 -1.16
C GLY A 247 -17.48 12.49 0.04
N MET A 248 -17.19 11.52 0.90
CA MET A 248 -16.31 11.71 2.07
C MET A 248 -14.84 11.88 1.67
N ILE A 249 -14.41 11.29 0.55
CA ILE A 249 -13.04 11.41 0.03
C ILE A 249 -12.69 12.87 -0.24
N ASP A 250 -13.58 13.64 -0.86
CA ASP A 250 -13.31 15.05 -1.16
C ASP A 250 -13.09 15.87 0.12
N ILE A 251 -13.97 15.67 1.12
CA ILE A 251 -13.84 16.32 2.44
C ILE A 251 -12.52 15.91 3.11
N LEU A 252 -12.18 14.62 3.06
CA LEU A 252 -10.94 14.09 3.61
C LEU A 252 -9.70 14.68 2.92
N VAL A 253 -9.73 14.82 1.58
CA VAL A 253 -8.63 15.40 0.80
C VAL A 253 -8.41 16.86 1.18
N ASP A 254 -9.48 17.63 1.38
CA ASP A 254 -9.38 19.01 1.84
C ASP A 254 -8.74 19.11 3.23
N GLN A 255 -9.18 18.29 4.19
CA GLN A 255 -8.60 18.23 5.54
C GLN A 255 -7.13 17.76 5.52
N PHE A 256 -6.81 16.80 4.66
CA PHE A 256 -5.46 16.29 4.52
C PHE A 256 -4.52 17.34 3.90
N GLY A 257 -4.99 18.05 2.88
CA GLY A 257 -4.25 19.13 2.22
C GLY A 257 -3.97 20.31 3.17
N ALA A 258 -4.91 20.64 4.05
CA ALA A 258 -4.77 21.76 4.99
C ALA A 258 -3.59 21.62 5.98
N THR A 259 -3.09 20.41 6.20
CA THR A 259 -2.01 20.13 7.18
C THR A 259 -0.64 19.90 6.53
N VAL A 260 -0.50 20.04 5.20
CA VAL A 260 0.76 19.73 4.51
C VAL A 260 1.90 20.66 4.87
N ASP A 261 1.57 21.90 5.22
CA ASP A 261 2.54 22.93 5.60
C ASP A 261 2.87 22.96 7.10
N ASP A 262 2.38 21.99 7.87
CA ASP A 262 2.76 21.85 9.29
C ASP A 262 4.28 21.73 9.43
N PRO A 263 4.95 22.58 10.24
CA PRO A 263 6.40 22.57 10.37
C PRO A 263 6.99 21.24 10.83
N ALA A 264 6.31 20.53 11.75
CA ALA A 264 6.81 19.26 12.26
C ALA A 264 6.79 18.19 11.15
N TYR A 265 5.71 18.13 10.36
CA TYR A 265 5.64 17.25 9.20
C TYR A 265 6.68 17.60 8.13
N LYS A 266 6.85 18.89 7.79
CA LYS A 266 7.84 19.32 6.79
C LYS A 266 9.26 18.94 7.20
N ASN A 267 9.59 19.12 8.47
CA ASN A 267 10.90 18.73 9.00
C ASN A 267 11.08 17.21 8.94
N ALA A 268 10.10 16.42 9.40
CA ALA A 268 10.16 14.96 9.34
C ALA A 268 10.39 14.42 7.90
N VAL A 269 9.69 14.97 6.91
CA VAL A 269 9.89 14.59 5.50
C VAL A 269 11.22 15.12 4.96
N GLY A 270 11.59 16.35 5.31
CA GLY A 270 12.86 16.96 4.90
C GLY A 270 14.07 16.15 5.38
N ASP A 271 14.05 15.71 6.64
CA ASP A 271 15.10 14.89 7.24
C ASP A 271 15.18 13.49 6.60
N ALA A 272 14.03 12.91 6.22
CA ALA A 272 13.97 11.58 5.63
C ALA A 272 14.43 11.54 4.17
N ILE A 273 13.93 12.45 3.33
CA ILE A 273 14.13 12.37 1.87
C ILE A 273 14.76 13.62 1.26
N GLY A 274 14.92 14.73 1.99
CA GLY A 274 15.34 16.01 1.42
C GLY A 274 16.68 15.97 0.69
N GLY A 275 17.66 15.22 1.21
CA GLY A 275 18.95 14.99 0.54
C GLY A 275 18.90 13.97 -0.61
N THR A 276 17.84 13.16 -0.69
CA THR A 276 17.66 12.09 -1.69
C THR A 276 16.82 12.53 -2.87
N VAL A 277 16.03 13.60 -2.75
CA VAL A 277 15.27 14.18 -3.87
C VAL A 277 16.24 14.88 -4.83
N ILE A 278 16.83 14.07 -5.70
CA ILE A 278 17.69 14.49 -6.80
C ILE A 278 17.05 14.08 -8.14
N ARG A 279 17.61 14.55 -9.26
CA ARG A 279 17.04 14.34 -10.58
C ARG A 279 16.99 12.86 -11.01
N GLU A 280 17.98 12.07 -10.60
CA GLU A 280 18.09 10.65 -10.95
C GLU A 280 18.25 9.82 -9.68
N ILE A 281 17.28 8.93 -9.44
CA ILE A 281 17.29 8.00 -8.31
C ILE A 281 17.64 6.62 -8.85
N GLU A 282 18.75 6.06 -8.35
CA GLU A 282 19.22 4.73 -8.76
C GLU A 282 18.69 3.66 -7.82
N PHE A 283 18.08 2.62 -8.39
CA PHE A 283 17.69 1.42 -7.68
C PHE A 283 18.60 0.25 -8.06
N VAL A 284 18.82 -0.70 -7.15
CA VAL A 284 19.63 -1.91 -7.43
C VAL A 284 19.03 -2.75 -8.56
N ASN A 285 17.70 -2.82 -8.63
CA ASN A 285 16.97 -3.46 -9.73
C ASN A 285 15.87 -2.50 -10.24
N PRO A 286 16.20 -1.56 -11.15
CA PRO A 286 15.28 -0.51 -11.58
C PRO A 286 14.02 -1.05 -12.23
N VAL A 287 14.14 -2.06 -13.10
CA VAL A 287 12.99 -2.63 -13.82
C VAL A 287 11.98 -3.23 -12.86
N GLU A 288 12.45 -4.04 -11.91
CA GLU A 288 11.58 -4.67 -10.92
C GLU A 288 10.96 -3.61 -9.99
N MET A 289 11.76 -2.64 -9.53
CA MET A 289 11.27 -1.58 -8.66
C MET A 289 10.21 -0.72 -9.35
N TYR A 290 10.45 -0.30 -10.59
CA TYR A 290 9.48 0.46 -11.38
C TYR A 290 8.23 -0.37 -11.64
N ALA A 291 8.35 -1.68 -11.84
CA ALA A 291 7.20 -2.55 -11.97
C ALA A 291 6.35 -2.55 -10.70
N GLU A 292 6.94 -2.70 -9.52
CA GLU A 292 6.21 -2.66 -8.25
C GLU A 292 5.53 -1.29 -8.04
N LEU A 293 6.26 -0.19 -8.23
CA LEU A 293 5.74 1.18 -8.08
C LEU A 293 4.57 1.44 -9.05
N ASN A 294 4.76 1.15 -10.34
CA ASN A 294 3.72 1.35 -11.34
C ASN A 294 2.50 0.46 -11.08
N THR A 295 2.68 -0.75 -10.53
CA THR A 295 1.55 -1.62 -10.15
C THR A 295 0.67 -0.92 -9.14
N PHE A 296 1.28 -0.41 -8.06
CA PHE A 296 0.55 0.32 -7.02
C PHE A 296 -0.17 1.55 -7.58
N PHE A 297 0.52 2.37 -8.39
CA PHE A 297 0.00 3.66 -8.86
C PHE A 297 -0.99 3.57 -10.02
N HIS A 298 -0.96 2.50 -10.80
CA HIS A 298 -1.63 2.49 -12.10
C HIS A 298 -2.52 1.28 -12.35
N VAL A 299 -2.35 0.20 -11.57
CA VAL A 299 -3.07 -1.05 -11.78
C VAL A 299 -3.88 -1.39 -10.55
N ASP A 300 -5.16 -1.69 -10.77
CA ASP A 300 -6.03 -2.30 -9.79
C ASP A 300 -6.18 -3.79 -10.09
N ARG A 301 -5.70 -4.61 -9.15
CA ARG A 301 -5.72 -6.08 -9.24
C ARG A 301 -6.94 -6.70 -8.56
N GLN A 302 -7.69 -5.93 -7.78
CA GLN A 302 -8.88 -6.42 -7.09
C GLN A 302 -10.10 -6.30 -8.01
N VAL A 303 -10.16 -7.19 -9.01
CA VAL A 303 -11.18 -7.15 -10.06
C VAL A 303 -12.32 -8.17 -9.87
N THR A 304 -12.47 -8.73 -8.68
CA THR A 304 -13.48 -9.78 -8.38
C THR A 304 -14.92 -9.29 -8.57
N THR A 305 -15.18 -8.01 -8.33
CA THR A 305 -16.49 -7.37 -8.54
C THR A 305 -16.55 -6.55 -9.82
N THR A 306 -15.45 -6.47 -10.58
CA THR A 306 -15.33 -5.63 -11.76
C THR A 306 -15.97 -6.29 -12.97
N GLN A 307 -16.83 -5.54 -13.66
CA GLN A 307 -17.45 -5.99 -14.89
C GLN A 307 -16.49 -5.77 -16.07
N SER A 308 -16.60 -6.59 -17.11
CA SER A 308 -15.73 -6.53 -18.29
C SER A 308 -15.95 -5.30 -19.19
N TRP A 309 -16.90 -4.45 -18.82
CA TRP A 309 -17.20 -3.17 -19.46
C TRP A 309 -17.00 -1.99 -18.52
N ASP A 310 -16.44 -2.22 -17.34
CA ASP A 310 -16.01 -1.15 -16.46
C ASP A 310 -14.81 -0.41 -17.05
N ARG A 311 -14.70 0.86 -16.68
CA ARG A 311 -13.68 1.76 -17.21
C ARG A 311 -12.28 1.22 -16.94
N GLY A 312 -11.44 1.20 -17.97
CA GLY A 312 -10.03 0.81 -17.84
C GLY A 312 -9.81 -0.69 -17.67
N VAL A 313 -10.86 -1.51 -17.71
CA VAL A 313 -10.68 -2.95 -17.53
C VAL A 313 -9.87 -3.54 -18.67
N VAL A 314 -8.99 -4.48 -18.33
CA VAL A 314 -8.21 -5.26 -19.28
C VAL A 314 -8.74 -6.69 -19.27
N ILE A 315 -9.24 -7.13 -20.42
CA ILE A 315 -9.79 -8.47 -20.61
C ILE A 315 -9.03 -9.18 -21.73
N PRO A 316 -8.87 -10.51 -21.65
CA PRO A 316 -8.22 -11.26 -22.71
C PRO A 316 -9.11 -11.31 -23.96
N ALA A 317 -8.48 -11.21 -25.14
CA ALA A 317 -9.14 -11.33 -26.45
C ALA A 317 -9.40 -12.81 -26.80
N ARG A 318 -10.20 -13.49 -25.97
CA ARG A 318 -10.58 -14.90 -26.11
C ARG A 318 -12.05 -15.03 -26.53
N HIS A 319 -12.40 -16.21 -27.04
CA HIS A 319 -13.78 -16.52 -27.46
C HIS A 319 -14.80 -16.09 -26.38
N PRO A 320 -15.89 -15.40 -26.74
CA PRO A 320 -16.33 -15.10 -28.12
C PRO A 320 -15.57 -13.96 -28.79
N MET A 321 -14.82 -13.15 -28.04
CA MET A 321 -14.06 -11.99 -28.52
C MET A 321 -12.68 -12.35 -29.09
N ASN A 322 -12.63 -13.23 -30.10
CA ASN A 322 -11.40 -13.58 -30.83
C ASN A 322 -11.56 -13.40 -32.36
N GLY A 323 -10.45 -13.54 -33.09
CA GLY A 323 -10.36 -13.76 -34.55
C GLY A 323 -11.47 -13.15 -35.41
N ASN A 324 -12.56 -13.90 -35.57
CA ASN A 324 -13.70 -13.55 -36.42
C ASN A 324 -14.52 -12.36 -35.91
N MET A 325 -14.66 -12.20 -34.59
CA MET A 325 -15.38 -11.05 -34.01
C MET A 325 -14.53 -9.77 -33.98
N LEU A 326 -13.21 -9.90 -33.95
CA LEU A 326 -12.27 -8.77 -33.94
C LEU A 326 -11.86 -8.34 -35.35
N GLY A 327 -12.09 -9.18 -36.36
CA GLY A 327 -11.76 -8.89 -37.75
C GLY A 327 -10.27 -8.99 -38.09
N PHE A 328 -9.46 -9.64 -37.23
CA PHE A 328 -8.05 -9.88 -37.48
C PHE A 328 -7.53 -11.12 -36.73
N ASN A 329 -6.49 -11.74 -37.28
CA ASN A 329 -5.76 -12.80 -36.59
C ASN A 329 -4.76 -12.19 -35.61
N VAL A 330 -4.96 -12.51 -34.35
CA VAL A 330 -4.16 -12.04 -33.21
C VAL A 330 -2.68 -12.35 -33.37
N LYS A 331 -2.33 -13.55 -33.85
CA LYS A 331 -0.93 -13.99 -33.99
C LYS A 331 -0.17 -13.21 -35.06
N ASP A 332 -0.87 -12.73 -36.08
CA ASP A 332 -0.28 -11.97 -37.17
C ASP A 332 0.10 -10.57 -36.71
N LEU A 333 -0.59 -10.01 -35.71
CA LEU A 333 -0.32 -8.67 -35.18
C LEU A 333 0.97 -8.59 -34.35
N ILE A 334 1.39 -9.70 -33.74
CA ILE A 334 2.53 -9.72 -32.82
C ILE A 334 3.74 -9.04 -33.44
N THR A 335 4.13 -9.44 -34.66
CA THR A 335 5.28 -8.87 -35.35
C THR A 335 4.95 -8.11 -36.62
N SER A 336 3.68 -7.91 -36.97
CA SER A 336 3.35 -6.96 -38.03
C SER A 336 3.14 -5.56 -37.46
N GLU A 337 2.68 -5.48 -36.20
CA GLU A 337 2.27 -4.24 -35.57
C GLU A 337 2.98 -3.96 -34.24
N PHE A 338 2.97 -4.91 -33.29
CA PHE A 338 3.37 -4.65 -31.91
C PHE A 338 4.88 -4.69 -31.65
N LEU A 339 5.54 -5.78 -32.05
CA LEU A 339 6.94 -6.08 -31.73
C LEU A 339 7.81 -6.09 -32.96
N PHE A 340 9.07 -5.65 -32.84
CA PHE A 340 10.06 -5.77 -33.91
C PHE A 340 10.37 -7.24 -34.20
N PRO A 341 10.55 -7.62 -35.47
CA PRO A 341 10.78 -8.99 -35.84
C PRO A 341 12.28 -9.31 -35.66
N ALA A 342 12.63 -10.59 -35.43
CA ALA A 342 14.00 -10.97 -35.08
C ALA A 342 15.03 -10.62 -36.16
N GLU A 343 14.59 -10.51 -37.42
CA GLU A 343 15.42 -10.19 -38.58
C GLU A 343 16.07 -8.80 -38.51
N LEU A 344 15.50 -7.88 -37.72
CA LEU A 344 16.04 -6.52 -37.53
C LEU A 344 17.13 -6.44 -36.46
N PHE A 345 17.40 -7.52 -35.73
CA PHE A 345 18.45 -7.55 -34.72
C PHE A 345 19.82 -7.88 -35.37
N PRO A 346 20.91 -7.26 -34.87
CA PRO A 346 22.25 -7.47 -35.41
C PRO A 346 22.76 -8.90 -35.15
N GLU A 347 23.74 -9.32 -35.95
CA GLU A 347 24.60 -10.45 -35.61
C GLU A 347 25.76 -9.95 -34.73
N PRO A 348 26.19 -10.67 -33.66
CA PRO A 348 25.71 -11.97 -33.17
C PRO A 348 24.50 -11.84 -32.23
N GLY A 349 23.49 -12.70 -32.38
CA GLY A 349 22.30 -12.71 -31.50
C GLY A 349 20.96 -12.93 -32.21
N ARG A 350 20.92 -12.83 -33.54
CA ARG A 350 19.70 -13.01 -34.34
C ARG A 350 19.03 -14.37 -34.13
N ASP A 351 19.78 -15.47 -34.10
CA ASP A 351 19.21 -16.82 -33.91
C ASP A 351 18.59 -16.98 -32.51
N ALA A 352 19.25 -16.44 -31.48
CA ALA A 352 18.71 -16.42 -30.12
C ALA A 352 17.44 -15.55 -30.03
N ALA A 353 17.44 -14.38 -30.67
CA ALA A 353 16.26 -13.52 -30.79
C ALA A 353 15.12 -14.23 -31.54
N GLN A 354 15.43 -15.00 -32.59
CA GLN A 354 14.42 -15.75 -33.33
C GLN A 354 13.82 -16.88 -32.48
N ALA A 355 14.64 -17.62 -31.74
CA ALA A 355 14.18 -18.66 -30.81
C ALA A 355 13.28 -18.07 -29.71
N LEU A 356 13.71 -16.96 -29.10
CA LEU A 356 12.97 -16.29 -28.04
C LEU A 356 11.64 -15.70 -28.54
N LEU A 357 11.61 -15.14 -29.75
CA LEU A 357 10.37 -14.64 -30.36
C LEU A 357 9.39 -15.77 -30.73
N ARG A 358 9.90 -16.94 -31.14
CA ARG A 358 9.08 -18.14 -31.34
C ARG A 358 8.46 -18.62 -30.03
N GLU A 359 9.24 -18.61 -28.95
CA GLU A 359 8.75 -18.90 -27.60
C GLU A 359 7.59 -17.96 -27.24
N PHE A 360 7.79 -16.64 -27.36
CA PHE A 360 6.75 -15.66 -27.07
C PHE A 360 5.49 -15.86 -27.91
N ARG A 361 5.60 -16.10 -29.22
CA ARG A 361 4.44 -16.34 -30.09
C ARG A 361 3.58 -17.53 -29.67
N ALA A 362 4.17 -18.51 -28.97
CA ALA A 362 3.43 -19.66 -28.47
C ALA A 362 2.56 -19.31 -27.25
N SER A 363 3.00 -18.37 -26.42
CA SER A 363 2.33 -17.96 -25.17
C SER A 363 1.68 -16.58 -25.22
N ALA A 364 1.84 -15.83 -26.31
CA ALA A 364 1.40 -14.44 -26.42
C ALA A 364 -0.12 -14.30 -26.25
N GLU A 365 -0.51 -13.39 -25.38
CA GLU A 365 -1.90 -13.07 -25.11
C GLU A 365 -2.20 -11.63 -25.53
N VAL A 366 -3.18 -11.47 -26.42
CA VAL A 366 -3.73 -10.17 -26.76
C VAL A 366 -4.92 -9.88 -25.86
N VAL A 367 -5.03 -8.61 -25.50
CA VAL A 367 -6.02 -8.10 -24.58
C VAL A 367 -6.81 -6.97 -25.21
N LEU A 368 -7.94 -6.65 -24.59
CA LEU A 368 -8.80 -5.53 -24.94
C LEU A 368 -8.87 -4.62 -23.71
N VAL A 369 -8.65 -3.32 -23.94
CA VAL A 369 -8.61 -2.29 -22.89
C VAL A 369 -9.80 -1.36 -23.07
N GLU A 370 -10.71 -1.31 -22.10
CA GLU A 370 -11.88 -0.42 -22.14
C GLU A 370 -11.45 1.04 -21.88
N VAL A 371 -11.83 1.97 -22.77
CA VAL A 371 -11.44 3.40 -22.72
C VAL A 371 -12.64 4.35 -22.75
N GLY A 372 -13.77 3.96 -22.16
CA GLY A 372 -14.96 4.78 -22.06
C GLY A 372 -14.74 6.06 -21.23
N ALA A 373 -15.54 7.10 -21.50
CA ALA A 373 -15.48 8.36 -20.76
C ALA A 373 -16.09 8.20 -19.36
N ASP A 374 -15.52 8.86 -18.35
CA ASP A 374 -15.91 8.69 -16.95
C ASP A 374 -17.38 9.05 -16.67
N CYS A 375 -17.85 10.14 -17.27
CA CYS A 375 -19.24 10.60 -17.17
C CYS A 375 -20.25 9.54 -17.67
N ASP A 376 -19.87 8.74 -18.66
CA ASP A 376 -20.72 7.67 -19.20
C ASP A 376 -20.81 6.47 -18.24
N HIS A 377 -19.83 6.29 -17.33
CA HIS A 377 -19.85 5.25 -16.29
C HIS A 377 -20.69 5.67 -15.09
N ALA A 378 -20.64 6.96 -14.73
CA ALA A 378 -21.39 7.49 -13.57
C ALA A 378 -22.92 7.46 -13.77
N GLN A 379 -23.41 7.58 -15.00
CA GLN A 379 -24.84 7.75 -15.27
C GLN A 379 -25.59 6.48 -15.72
N ASN A 380 -24.91 5.34 -15.88
CA ASN A 380 -25.47 4.03 -16.26
C ASN A 380 -26.49 4.05 -17.44
N HIS A 381 -26.26 4.91 -18.44
CA HIS A 381 -27.07 4.95 -19.66
C HIS A 381 -26.58 3.93 -20.71
N ASP A 382 -27.46 3.55 -21.64
CA ASP A 382 -27.07 2.78 -22.83
C ASP A 382 -25.99 3.56 -23.61
N ARG A 383 -24.82 2.94 -23.79
CA ARG A 383 -23.64 3.61 -24.36
C ARG A 383 -22.88 2.74 -25.35
N THR A 384 -22.11 3.42 -26.20
CA THR A 384 -21.09 2.77 -27.05
C THR A 384 -19.84 2.49 -26.22
N ARG A 385 -19.65 1.23 -25.82
CA ARG A 385 -18.42 0.76 -25.18
C ARG A 385 -17.30 0.69 -26.20
N ARG A 386 -16.09 1.10 -25.82
CA ARG A 386 -14.93 1.18 -26.72
C ARG A 386 -13.74 0.46 -26.11
N TYR A 387 -13.18 -0.47 -26.86
CA TYR A 387 -12.02 -1.26 -26.47
C TYR A 387 -10.88 -1.04 -27.43
N LEU A 388 -9.67 -0.80 -26.92
CA LEU A 388 -8.43 -0.80 -27.70
C LEU A 388 -7.76 -2.15 -27.64
N VAL A 389 -7.13 -2.56 -28.74
CA VAL A 389 -6.39 -3.82 -28.81
C VAL A 389 -5.00 -3.63 -28.22
N GLY A 390 -4.62 -4.49 -27.28
CA GLY A 390 -3.30 -4.48 -26.66
C GLY A 390 -2.61 -5.84 -26.66
N LEU A 391 -1.30 -5.84 -26.42
CA LEU A 391 -0.45 -7.01 -26.28
C LEU A 391 0.31 -6.91 -24.96
N GLU A 392 0.19 -7.94 -24.12
CA GLU A 392 1.02 -8.07 -22.92
C GLU A 392 2.35 -8.71 -23.27
N VAL A 393 3.44 -8.09 -22.80
CA VAL A 393 4.80 -8.49 -23.11
C VAL A 393 5.57 -8.63 -21.79
N PRO A 394 5.82 -9.86 -21.31
CA PRO A 394 6.69 -10.09 -20.16
C PRO A 394 8.08 -9.49 -20.37
N GLU A 395 8.74 -9.05 -19.29
CA GLU A 395 10.07 -8.43 -19.31
C GLU A 395 11.10 -9.27 -20.07
N LYS A 396 11.01 -10.61 -19.96
CA LYS A 396 11.83 -11.57 -20.73
C LYS A 396 11.84 -11.27 -22.24
N PHE A 397 10.77 -10.69 -22.78
CA PHE A 397 10.59 -10.40 -24.21
C PHE A 397 10.66 -8.90 -24.53
N ALA A 398 10.97 -8.04 -23.55
CA ALA A 398 10.96 -6.58 -23.69
C ALA A 398 11.90 -6.05 -24.77
N GLN A 399 12.99 -6.78 -25.08
CA GLN A 399 13.92 -6.45 -26.16
C GLN A 399 13.24 -6.31 -27.53
N PHE A 400 12.07 -6.92 -27.74
CA PHE A 400 11.34 -6.81 -29.01
C PHE A 400 10.46 -5.56 -29.10
N ILE A 401 10.30 -4.79 -28.02
CA ILE A 401 9.47 -3.59 -27.99
C ILE A 401 10.15 -2.42 -28.71
N ARG A 402 11.48 -2.30 -28.57
CA ARG A 402 12.32 -1.24 -29.17
C ARG A 402 13.61 -1.86 -29.74
N LEU A 403 14.10 -1.34 -30.87
CA LEU A 403 15.36 -1.83 -31.49
C LEU A 403 16.62 -1.35 -30.75
N SER A 404 16.51 -0.26 -30.01
CA SER A 404 17.57 0.31 -29.19
C SER A 404 16.97 0.90 -27.92
N ASP A 405 17.78 1.07 -26.89
CA ASP A 405 17.34 1.81 -25.70
C ASP A 405 16.93 3.23 -26.09
N GLY A 406 15.82 3.70 -25.53
CA GLY A 406 15.17 4.96 -25.91
C GLY A 406 14.64 5.03 -27.37
N GLY A 407 14.77 3.97 -28.17
CA GLY A 407 14.35 3.94 -29.57
C GLY A 407 12.83 3.99 -29.75
N ASN A 408 12.35 4.27 -30.96
CA ASN A 408 10.91 4.31 -31.23
C ASN A 408 10.25 2.93 -31.09
N LEU A 409 8.96 2.94 -30.72
CA LEU A 409 8.12 1.74 -30.86
C LEU A 409 7.97 1.38 -32.34
N ARG A 410 7.56 0.14 -32.60
CA ARG A 410 7.40 -0.39 -33.96
C ARG A 410 6.59 0.50 -34.90
N ASN A 411 5.56 1.16 -34.38
CA ASN A 411 4.83 2.16 -35.12
C ASN A 411 4.30 3.25 -34.16
N GLY A 412 4.05 4.45 -34.70
CA GLY A 412 3.64 5.60 -33.89
C GLY A 412 2.24 5.54 -33.28
N SER A 413 1.42 4.54 -33.65
CA SER A 413 0.09 4.34 -33.06
C SER A 413 0.12 3.53 -31.76
N LEU A 414 1.27 2.96 -31.42
CA LEU A 414 1.43 2.22 -30.17
C LEU A 414 1.72 3.17 -29.02
N GLU A 415 1.13 2.87 -27.87
CA GLU A 415 1.55 3.38 -26.58
C GLU A 415 2.10 2.20 -25.77
N CYS A 416 3.28 2.35 -25.18
CA CYS A 416 3.85 1.38 -24.26
C CYS A 416 3.60 1.84 -22.83
N LEU A 417 2.93 0.98 -22.06
CA LEU A 417 2.62 1.19 -20.66
C LEU A 417 3.33 0.14 -19.79
N GLY A 418 3.52 0.47 -18.51
CA GLY A 418 4.32 -0.33 -17.60
C GLY A 418 5.80 0.07 -17.59
N PRO A 419 6.68 -0.78 -17.03
CA PRO A 419 6.40 -2.15 -16.58
C PRO A 419 5.51 -2.18 -15.33
N TRP A 420 4.83 -3.29 -15.07
CA TRP A 420 4.10 -3.58 -13.82
C TRP A 420 4.01 -5.08 -13.54
N LYS A 421 3.58 -5.45 -12.34
CA LYS A 421 3.39 -6.83 -11.87
C LYS A 421 1.97 -7.32 -12.10
N VAL A 422 1.83 -8.26 -13.04
CA VAL A 422 0.62 -9.05 -13.26
C VAL A 422 0.99 -10.51 -13.05
N ASP A 423 0.25 -11.23 -12.20
CA ASP A 423 0.52 -12.65 -11.90
C ASP A 423 1.98 -12.91 -11.49
N ALA A 424 2.53 -12.05 -10.62
CA ALA A 424 3.93 -12.01 -10.16
C ALA A 424 5.00 -11.75 -11.26
N THR A 425 4.59 -11.57 -12.51
CA THR A 425 5.48 -11.37 -13.66
C THR A 425 5.53 -9.89 -14.04
N THR A 426 6.75 -9.37 -14.20
CA THR A 426 6.98 -8.01 -14.71
C THR A 426 6.62 -7.97 -16.20
N THR A 427 5.67 -7.10 -16.55
CA THR A 427 4.98 -7.10 -17.84
C THR A 427 4.76 -5.67 -18.34
N TYR A 428 4.92 -5.46 -19.65
CA TYR A 428 4.50 -4.26 -20.36
C TYR A 428 3.19 -4.49 -21.07
N LEU A 429 2.41 -3.43 -21.27
CA LEU A 429 1.24 -3.44 -22.12
C LEU A 429 1.45 -2.49 -23.29
N LEU A 430 1.51 -3.05 -24.50
CA LEU A 430 1.48 -2.28 -25.73
C LEU A 430 0.03 -2.12 -26.17
N VAL A 431 -0.45 -0.90 -26.33
CA VAL A 431 -1.84 -0.61 -26.77
C VAL A 431 -1.81 0.04 -28.14
N SER A 432 -2.59 -0.49 -29.08
CA SER A 432 -2.75 0.08 -30.42
C SER A 432 -3.87 1.11 -30.44
N CYS A 433 -3.52 2.38 -30.68
CA CYS A 433 -4.47 3.48 -30.82
C CYS A 433 -5.21 3.48 -32.18
N ARG A 434 -4.79 2.64 -33.13
CA ARG A 434 -5.45 2.51 -34.45
C ARG A 434 -6.39 1.31 -34.54
N ARG A 435 -6.38 0.41 -33.55
CA ARG A 435 -7.26 -0.76 -33.51
C ARG A 435 -8.21 -0.64 -32.34
N TYR A 436 -9.48 -0.47 -32.67
CA TYR A 436 -10.53 -0.42 -31.68
C TYR A 436 -11.68 -1.35 -32.05
N TRP A 437 -12.41 -1.76 -31.03
CA TRP A 437 -13.63 -2.54 -31.12
C TRP A 437 -14.73 -1.84 -30.34
N THR A 438 -15.93 -1.78 -30.90
CA THR A 438 -17.06 -1.10 -30.28
C THR A 438 -18.22 -2.04 -30.02
N TRP A 439 -18.95 -1.76 -28.94
CA TRP A 439 -20.15 -2.49 -28.60
C TRP A 439 -21.26 -1.54 -28.14
N GLN A 440 -22.46 -1.72 -28.70
CA GLN A 440 -23.58 -0.79 -28.51
C GLN A 440 -24.83 -1.42 -27.89
N LYS A 441 -24.87 -2.75 -27.65
CA LYS A 441 -26.05 -3.38 -27.04
C LYS A 441 -26.03 -3.24 -25.51
N GLY A 442 -27.21 -2.98 -24.92
CA GLY A 442 -27.39 -2.87 -23.46
C GLY A 442 -26.83 -4.08 -22.70
N THR A 443 -27.09 -5.29 -23.20
CA THR A 443 -26.46 -6.52 -22.73
C THR A 443 -25.11 -6.74 -23.45
N PRO A 444 -23.97 -6.67 -22.75
CA PRO A 444 -22.66 -7.01 -23.30
C PRO A 444 -22.57 -8.51 -23.62
N PRO A 445 -21.69 -8.93 -24.54
CA PRO A 445 -21.48 -10.34 -24.80
C PRO A 445 -20.90 -11.00 -23.54
N VAL A 446 -21.04 -12.32 -23.42
CA VAL A 446 -20.30 -13.05 -22.38
C VAL A 446 -18.82 -12.83 -22.65
N THR A 447 -18.20 -12.05 -21.78
CA THR A 447 -16.79 -11.70 -21.86
C THR A 447 -16.00 -12.53 -20.87
N PRO A 448 -14.72 -12.82 -21.16
CA PRO A 448 -13.81 -13.32 -20.14
C PRO A 448 -13.74 -12.37 -18.93
N ALA A 449 -13.36 -12.93 -17.77
CA ALA A 449 -13.15 -12.16 -16.56
C ALA A 449 -12.05 -11.10 -16.77
N ALA A 450 -12.19 -9.98 -16.06
CA ALA A 450 -11.15 -8.96 -15.96
C ALA A 450 -9.85 -9.57 -15.43
N ARG A 451 -8.72 -9.25 -16.06
CA ARG A 451 -7.39 -9.60 -15.52
C ARG A 451 -6.94 -8.60 -14.48
N TYR A 452 -7.11 -7.32 -14.81
CA TYR A 452 -6.85 -6.18 -13.97
C TYR A 452 -7.56 -4.96 -14.56
N ARG A 453 -7.53 -3.84 -13.85
CA ARG A 453 -8.08 -2.56 -14.31
C ARG A 453 -7.02 -1.48 -14.27
N LEU A 454 -6.87 -0.74 -15.37
CA LEU A 454 -6.05 0.47 -15.40
C LEU A 454 -6.77 1.59 -14.66
N ARG A 455 -6.04 2.32 -13.81
CA ARG A 455 -6.58 3.49 -13.10
C ARG A 455 -6.85 4.65 -14.06
N ALA A 456 -7.77 5.53 -13.66
CA ALA A 456 -8.33 6.61 -14.48
C ALA A 456 -7.26 7.43 -15.23
N THR A 457 -6.18 7.83 -14.57
CA THR A 457 -5.10 8.62 -15.18
C THR A 457 -4.46 7.96 -16.41
N LEU A 458 -4.27 6.63 -16.39
CA LEU A 458 -3.78 5.91 -17.56
C LEU A 458 -4.84 5.77 -18.65
N VAL A 459 -6.10 5.55 -18.27
CA VAL A 459 -7.22 5.48 -19.22
C VAL A 459 -7.39 6.82 -19.94
N ASP A 460 -7.28 7.94 -19.23
CA ASP A 460 -7.34 9.28 -19.80
C ASP A 460 -6.17 9.56 -20.73
N LYS A 461 -4.95 9.16 -20.34
CA LYS A 461 -3.78 9.22 -21.22
C LYS A 461 -4.02 8.43 -22.52
N LEU A 462 -4.52 7.20 -22.42
CA LEU A 462 -4.82 6.36 -23.58
C LEU A 462 -5.93 6.96 -24.46
N LEU A 463 -7.00 7.47 -23.85
CA LEU A 463 -8.12 8.08 -24.57
C LEU A 463 -7.69 9.36 -25.30
N HIS A 464 -6.85 10.18 -24.67
CA HIS A 464 -6.24 11.35 -25.31
C HIS A 464 -5.35 10.94 -26.49
N ARG A 465 -4.47 9.95 -26.30
CA ARG A 465 -3.60 9.42 -27.38
C ARG A 465 -4.40 8.85 -28.55
N TYR A 466 -5.42 8.05 -28.26
CA TYR A 466 -6.34 7.48 -29.24
C TYR A 466 -7.05 8.58 -30.04
N SER A 467 -7.59 9.58 -29.35
CA SER A 467 -8.31 10.69 -29.98
C SER A 467 -7.37 11.50 -30.87
N ALA A 468 -6.19 11.87 -30.38
CA ALA A 468 -5.18 12.61 -31.13
C ALA A 468 -4.62 11.83 -32.33
N TRP A 469 -4.58 10.50 -32.26
CA TRP A 469 -4.18 9.66 -33.39
C TRP A 469 -5.25 9.62 -34.49
N ASN A 470 -6.52 9.43 -34.11
CA ASN A 470 -7.62 9.35 -35.07
C ASN A 470 -8.04 10.70 -35.64
N SER A 471 -7.72 11.80 -34.97
CA SER A 471 -8.08 13.15 -35.42
C SER A 471 -7.09 13.77 -36.39
N ARG A 472 -5.98 13.09 -36.76
CA ARG A 472 -4.94 13.67 -37.63
C ARG A 472 -5.50 13.95 -39.03
N PRO A 473 -5.74 15.22 -39.40
CA PRO A 473 -6.17 15.52 -40.75
C PRO A 473 -4.97 15.33 -41.68
N GLY A 474 -5.11 14.49 -42.70
CA GLY A 474 -4.13 14.41 -43.78
C GLY A 474 -4.23 15.67 -44.63
N ILE A 475 -3.59 16.76 -44.20
CA ILE A 475 -3.53 17.99 -45.01
C ILE A 475 -2.32 17.87 -45.92
N VAL A 476 -2.58 17.69 -47.21
CA VAL A 476 -1.57 17.91 -48.25
C VAL A 476 -1.62 19.40 -48.58
N GLU A 477 -0.75 20.18 -47.95
CA GLU A 477 -0.54 21.58 -48.27
C GLU A 477 0.67 21.68 -49.21
N PHE A 478 0.47 22.22 -50.41
CA PHE A 478 1.56 22.61 -51.30
C PHE A 478 2.11 23.94 -50.78
N ARG A 479 3.37 23.93 -50.33
CA ARG A 479 4.14 25.15 -50.07
C ARG A 479 5.01 25.50 -51.27
#